data_AF-A0A1E4IA67-F1
#
_entry.id   AF-A0A1E4IA67-F1
#
_cell.length_a   1.000
_cell.length_b   1.000
_cell.length_c   1.000
_cell.angle_alpha   90.00
_cell.angle_beta   90.00
_cell.angle_gamma   90.00
#
_symmetry.space_group_name_H-M   'P 1'
#
loop_
_entity.id
_entity.type
_entity.pdbx_description
1 polymer ?
#
loop_
_entity_poly.entity_id
_entity_poly.type
_entity_poly.pdbx_seq_one_letter_code
_entity_poly.pdbx_strand_id
1 'polypeptide(L)'
;MRPRRCHRLHKRDAIETSEKLLENVPNLPDPKAPLREDLLASLVAHGVEQIGWTDWLRLDAEEVRLGVRGGADRVKVAELEAMIAACRGSRGLVVSLQRENLPITWHWHMSSSHEHHPRPRRADPLQRSCRT
;
A
#
# COMPACT_ATOMS: atom_id res chain seq x y z
N MET A 1 -1.97 11.24 -29.67
CA MET A 1 -2.42 10.17 -28.74
C MET A 1 -2.89 10.83 -27.45
N ARG A 2 -4.12 10.59 -26.99
CA ARG A 2 -4.56 11.05 -25.66
C ARG A 2 -4.10 10.04 -24.60
N PRO A 3 -3.55 10.48 -23.45
CA PRO A 3 -3.16 9.57 -22.38
C PRO A 3 -4.41 8.88 -21.81
N ARG A 4 -4.39 7.55 -21.74
CA ARG A 4 -5.42 6.79 -21.03
C ARG A 4 -5.28 7.13 -19.55
N ARG A 5 -6.28 7.76 -18.94
CA ARG A 5 -6.33 7.90 -17.48
C ARG A 5 -6.30 6.48 -16.91
N CYS A 6 -5.29 6.16 -16.09
CA CYS A 6 -5.36 4.98 -15.22
C CYS A 6 -6.48 5.23 -14.22
N HIS A 7 -7.69 4.83 -14.60
CA HIS A 7 -8.81 4.73 -13.69
C HIS A 7 -8.42 3.74 -12.59
N ARG A 8 -8.92 3.90 -11.37
CA ARG A 8 -8.60 3.03 -10.22
C ARG A 8 -9.27 1.66 -10.42
N LEU A 9 -8.76 0.87 -11.36
CA LEU A 9 -9.41 -0.31 -11.94
C LEU A 9 -9.68 -1.39 -10.88
N HIS A 10 -8.70 -1.71 -10.01
CA HIS A 10 -8.88 -2.78 -9.01
C HIS A 10 -10.10 -2.60 -8.10
N LYS A 11 -10.43 -1.35 -7.72
CA LYS A 11 -11.62 -1.11 -6.88
C LYS A 11 -12.90 -1.38 -7.67
N ARG A 12 -12.97 -0.91 -8.92
CA ARG A 12 -14.14 -1.10 -9.77
C ARG A 12 -14.34 -2.58 -10.10
N ASP A 13 -13.27 -3.26 -10.47
CA ASP A 13 -13.29 -4.68 -10.85
C ASP A 13 -13.70 -5.56 -9.65
N ALA A 14 -13.22 -5.23 -8.44
CA ALA A 14 -13.62 -5.92 -7.22
C ALA A 14 -15.10 -5.71 -6.87
N ILE A 15 -15.65 -4.51 -7.10
CA ILE A 15 -17.07 -4.24 -6.90
C ILE A 15 -17.90 -5.09 -7.86
N GLU A 16 -17.60 -5.04 -9.15
CA GLU A 16 -18.31 -5.82 -10.19
C GLU A 16 -18.27 -7.32 -9.88
N THR A 17 -17.11 -7.83 -9.47
CA THR A 17 -16.95 -9.24 -9.06
C THR A 17 -17.81 -9.58 -7.85
N SER A 18 -17.85 -8.70 -6.84
CA SER A 18 -18.62 -8.93 -5.62
C SER A 18 -20.13 -8.91 -5.89
N GLU A 19 -20.60 -7.99 -6.73
CA GLU A 19 -22.00 -7.93 -7.18
C GLU A 19 -22.41 -9.23 -7.88
N LYS A 20 -21.58 -9.72 -8.80
CA LYS A 20 -21.83 -11.00 -9.49
C LYS A 20 -21.78 -12.20 -8.57
N LEU A 21 -20.89 -12.20 -7.57
CA LEU A 21 -20.88 -13.26 -6.55
C LEU A 21 -22.18 -13.26 -5.75
N LEU A 22 -22.65 -12.10 -5.30
CA LEU A 22 -23.89 -11.96 -4.52
C LEU A 22 -25.14 -12.35 -5.32
N GLU A 23 -25.20 -12.02 -6.62
CA GLU A 23 -26.26 -12.50 -7.53
C GLU A 23 -26.31 -14.05 -7.58
N ASN A 24 -25.16 -14.71 -7.45
CA ASN A 24 -25.07 -16.17 -7.51
C ASN A 24 -25.35 -16.87 -6.17
N VAL A 25 -25.17 -16.21 -5.03
CA VAL A 25 -25.32 -16.81 -3.68
C VAL A 25 -26.59 -17.65 -3.51
N PRO A 26 -27.79 -17.19 -3.93
CA PRO A 26 -29.02 -17.97 -3.76
C PRO A 26 -29.05 -19.32 -4.51
N ASN A 27 -28.20 -19.47 -5.52
CA ASN A 27 -28.12 -20.67 -6.36
C ASN A 27 -26.93 -21.58 -6.00
N LEU A 28 -26.13 -21.22 -5.00
CA LEU A 28 -25.02 -22.04 -4.55
C LEU A 28 -25.50 -23.12 -3.57
N PRO A 29 -24.87 -24.30 -3.56
CA PRO A 29 -25.14 -25.29 -2.53
C PRO A 29 -24.67 -24.79 -1.17
N ASP A 30 -25.32 -25.27 -0.12
CA ASP A 30 -24.87 -25.00 1.25
C ASP A 30 -23.43 -25.49 1.45
N PRO A 31 -22.57 -24.68 2.12
CA PRO A 31 -21.21 -25.08 2.41
C PRO A 31 -21.20 -26.29 3.35
N LYS A 32 -20.36 -27.28 3.05
CA LYS A 32 -20.18 -28.49 3.88
C LYS A 32 -19.72 -28.19 5.32
N ALA A 33 -19.03 -27.06 5.49
CA ALA A 33 -18.52 -26.54 6.76
C ALA A 33 -18.87 -25.04 6.81
N PRO A 34 -20.08 -24.68 7.27
CA PRO A 34 -20.56 -23.29 7.27
C PRO A 34 -19.91 -22.44 8.36
N LEU A 35 -19.39 -23.09 9.41
CA LEU A 35 -18.91 -22.40 10.58
C LEU A 35 -17.43 -22.02 10.42
N ARG A 36 -17.02 -20.92 11.05
CA ARG A 36 -15.68 -20.35 10.87
C ARG A 36 -14.60 -21.26 11.47
N GLU A 37 -14.93 -21.88 12.57
CA GLU A 37 -14.07 -22.69 13.45
C GLU A 37 -13.73 -24.00 12.74
N ASP A 38 -14.63 -24.54 11.92
CA ASP A 38 -14.35 -25.68 11.04
C ASP A 38 -13.21 -25.36 10.05
N LEU A 39 -13.24 -24.15 9.45
CA LEU A 39 -12.17 -23.68 8.58
C LEU A 39 -10.86 -23.48 9.36
N LEU A 40 -10.94 -22.86 10.55
CA LEU A 40 -9.76 -22.63 11.39
C LEU A 40 -9.11 -23.94 11.83
N ALA A 41 -9.92 -24.93 12.24
CA ALA A 41 -9.45 -26.26 12.61
C ALA A 41 -8.81 -26.98 11.42
N SER A 42 -9.40 -26.87 10.23
CA SER A 42 -8.82 -27.41 9.00
C SER A 42 -7.45 -26.78 8.70
N LEU A 43 -7.31 -25.46 8.81
CA LEU A 43 -6.02 -24.79 8.62
C LEU A 43 -4.96 -25.29 9.62
N VAL A 44 -5.32 -25.46 10.89
CA VAL A 44 -4.42 -26.01 11.91
C VAL A 44 -4.04 -27.46 11.59
N ALA A 45 -4.98 -28.29 11.13
CA ALA A 45 -4.71 -29.66 10.71
C ALA A 45 -3.73 -29.74 9.51
N HIS A 46 -3.69 -28.70 8.68
CA HIS A 46 -2.71 -28.55 7.60
C HIS A 46 -1.38 -27.91 8.05
N GLY A 47 -1.20 -27.66 9.35
CA GLY A 47 0.01 -27.05 9.90
C GLY A 47 0.11 -25.54 9.67
N VAL A 48 -1.00 -24.88 9.31
CA VAL A 48 -1.02 -23.42 9.10
C VAL A 48 -1.19 -22.71 10.43
N GLU A 49 -0.17 -21.95 10.82
CA GLU A 49 -0.24 -21.00 11.93
C GLU A 49 -0.66 -19.63 11.41
N GLN A 50 -1.87 -19.21 11.76
CA GLN A 50 -2.49 -18.01 11.18
C GLN A 50 -2.09 -16.76 11.96
N ILE A 51 -1.82 -15.67 11.23
CA ILE A 51 -1.66 -14.34 11.81
C ILE A 51 -3.02 -13.64 11.75
N GLY A 52 -3.60 -13.43 12.93
CA GLY A 52 -4.86 -12.71 13.07
C GLY A 52 -4.68 -11.20 12.89
N TRP A 53 -5.81 -10.49 12.89
CA TRP A 53 -5.83 -9.03 12.82
C TRP A 53 -5.05 -8.38 13.98
N THR A 54 -5.26 -8.86 15.21
CA THR A 54 -4.57 -8.35 16.39
C THR A 54 -3.06 -8.62 16.33
N ASP A 55 -2.64 -9.74 15.75
CA ASP A 55 -1.22 -10.06 15.58
C ASP A 55 -0.58 -9.10 14.58
N TRP A 56 -1.23 -8.86 13.44
CA TRP A 56 -0.77 -7.87 12.46
C TRP A 56 -0.68 -6.45 13.06
N LEU A 57 -1.63 -6.05 13.91
CA LEU A 57 -1.57 -4.74 14.58
C LEU A 57 -0.34 -4.61 15.50
N ARG A 58 0.18 -5.70 16.07
CA ARG A 58 1.44 -5.67 16.83
C ARG A 58 2.64 -5.40 15.93
N LEU A 59 2.67 -6.03 14.74
CA LEU A 59 3.69 -5.74 13.74
C LEU A 59 3.62 -4.28 13.28
N ASP A 60 2.44 -3.76 12.96
CA ASP A 60 2.27 -2.35 12.56
C ASP A 60 2.78 -1.38 13.64
N ALA A 61 2.42 -1.62 14.90
CA ALA A 61 2.91 -0.82 16.03
C ALA A 61 4.44 -0.88 16.18
N GLU A 62 5.04 -2.04 15.95
CA GLU A 62 6.50 -2.21 15.98
C GLU A 62 7.18 -1.45 14.83
N GLU A 63 6.64 -1.50 13.61
CA GLU A 63 7.18 -0.74 12.46
C GLU A 63 7.13 0.78 12.71
N VAL A 64 6.04 1.28 13.29
CA VAL A 64 5.90 2.69 13.69
C VAL A 64 6.93 3.03 14.77
N ARG A 65 7.08 2.19 15.80
CA ARG A 65 8.06 2.38 16.88
C ARG A 65 9.50 2.46 16.34
N LEU A 66 9.84 1.62 15.37
CA LEU A 66 11.14 1.65 14.70
C LEU A 66 11.32 2.92 13.86
N GLY A 67 10.26 3.40 13.21
CA GLY A 67 10.25 4.65 12.44
C GLY A 67 10.55 5.89 13.27
N VAL A 68 9.89 6.04 14.42
CA VAL A 68 10.07 7.21 15.32
C VAL A 68 11.53 7.43 15.70
N ARG A 69 12.30 6.35 15.90
CA ARG A 69 13.73 6.43 16.23
C ARG A 69 14.60 7.00 15.12
N GLY A 70 14.16 6.87 13.86
CA GLY A 70 14.89 7.31 12.67
C GLY A 70 14.30 8.55 12.00
N GLY A 71 13.26 9.17 12.57
CA GLY A 71 12.57 10.31 11.97
C GLY A 71 11.68 9.95 10.77
N ALA A 72 11.23 8.69 10.68
CA ALA A 72 10.30 8.22 9.66
C ALA A 72 8.96 7.80 10.28
N ASP A 73 7.87 7.82 9.49
CA ASP A 73 6.55 7.37 9.97
C ASP A 73 6.53 5.88 10.32
N ARG A 74 7.34 5.07 9.61
CA ARG A 74 7.53 3.64 9.86
C ARG A 74 8.82 3.11 9.25
N VAL A 75 9.36 2.04 9.82
CA VAL A 75 10.40 1.21 9.23
C VAL A 75 9.89 -0.22 9.17
N LYS A 76 9.85 -0.80 7.97
CA LYS A 76 9.32 -2.15 7.78
C LYS A 76 10.27 -3.21 8.34
N VAL A 77 9.70 -4.20 9.01
CA VAL A 77 10.44 -5.42 9.38
C VAL A 77 10.58 -6.27 8.13
N ALA A 78 11.82 -6.49 7.67
CA ALA A 78 12.08 -7.14 6.38
C ALA A 78 12.20 -8.68 6.49
N GLU A 79 12.63 -9.18 7.66
CA GLU A 79 12.87 -10.61 7.86
C GLU A 79 11.60 -11.32 8.34
N LEU A 80 11.24 -12.42 7.68
CA LEU A 80 10.01 -13.17 7.97
C LEU A 80 9.92 -13.61 9.43
N GLU A 81 10.99 -14.18 9.98
CA GLU A 81 11.03 -14.62 11.38
C GLU A 81 10.84 -13.45 12.35
N ALA A 82 11.39 -12.28 12.04
CA ALA A 82 11.20 -11.07 12.83
C ALA A 82 9.77 -10.53 12.71
N MET A 83 9.16 -10.59 11.51
CA MET A 83 7.75 -10.23 11.31
C MET A 83 6.85 -11.15 12.14
N ILE A 84 7.08 -12.46 12.08
CA ILE A 84 6.32 -13.47 12.84
C ILE A 84 6.50 -13.23 14.35
N ALA A 85 7.74 -13.00 14.80
CA ALA A 85 8.01 -12.71 16.21
C ALA A 85 7.27 -11.45 16.70
N ALA A 86 7.30 -10.37 15.91
CA ALA A 86 6.60 -9.12 16.20
C ALA A 86 5.07 -9.33 16.24
N CYS A 87 4.52 -10.07 15.28
CA CYS A 87 3.10 -10.44 15.27
C CYS A 87 2.68 -11.16 16.56
N ARG A 88 3.53 -12.09 17.04
CA ARG A 88 3.30 -12.88 18.26
C ARG A 88 3.60 -12.12 19.56
N GLY A 89 4.13 -10.89 19.48
CA GLY A 89 4.52 -10.10 20.66
C GLY A 89 5.78 -10.64 21.37
N SER A 90 6.46 -11.63 20.79
CA SER A 90 7.79 -12.06 21.18
C SER A 90 8.80 -11.04 20.66
N ARG A 91 9.63 -10.49 21.55
CA ARG A 91 10.75 -9.64 21.16
C ARG A 91 11.76 -10.47 20.39
N GLY A 92 11.58 -10.57 19.07
CA GLY A 92 12.60 -11.03 18.16
C GLY A 92 13.82 -10.13 18.31
N LEU A 93 15.02 -10.71 18.33
CA LEU A 93 16.25 -9.95 18.11
C LEU A 93 16.15 -9.32 16.73
N VAL A 94 15.67 -8.08 16.65
CA VAL A 94 15.82 -7.25 15.46
C VAL A 94 17.30 -6.98 15.36
N VAL A 95 18.02 -7.82 14.62
CA VAL A 95 19.32 -7.46 14.07
C VAL A 95 19.04 -6.25 13.20
N SER A 96 19.34 -5.08 13.75
CA SER A 96 19.41 -3.85 12.99
C SER A 96 20.57 -4.03 12.02
N LEU A 97 20.29 -4.66 10.88
CA LEU A 97 21.02 -4.38 9.66
C LEU A 97 20.67 -2.93 9.31
N GLN A 98 21.32 -2.00 10.01
CA GLN A 98 21.76 -0.75 9.40
C GLN A 98 22.75 -1.17 8.30
N ARG A 99 22.24 -1.82 7.24
CA ARG A 99 22.88 -1.73 5.94
C ARG A 99 22.93 -0.25 5.69
N GLU A 100 24.16 0.21 5.54
CA GLU A 100 24.52 1.57 5.21
C GLU A 100 23.45 2.18 4.31
N ASN A 101 23.06 3.38 4.71
CA ASN A 101 22.06 4.27 4.18
C ASN A 101 22.21 4.50 2.66
N LEU A 102 21.99 3.46 1.85
CA LEU A 102 21.65 3.60 0.45
C LEU A 102 20.18 3.96 0.46
N PRO A 103 19.82 5.20 0.10
CA PRO A 103 18.43 5.56 0.07
C PRO A 103 17.78 4.65 -0.97
N ILE A 104 16.88 3.78 -0.52
CA ILE A 104 15.95 3.12 -1.44
C ILE A 104 15.00 4.23 -1.89
N THR A 105 15.48 5.07 -2.81
CA THR A 105 14.65 6.05 -3.48
C THR A 105 13.71 5.28 -4.39
N TRP A 106 12.51 5.02 -3.91
CA TRP A 106 11.39 4.81 -4.80
C TRP A 106 11.13 6.14 -5.51
N HIS A 107 11.81 6.37 -6.62
CA HIS A 107 11.44 7.43 -7.54
C HIS A 107 10.12 7.03 -8.22
N TRP A 108 9.01 7.27 -7.54
CA TRP A 108 7.73 7.45 -8.19
C TRP A 108 7.81 8.74 -8.98
N HIS A 109 7.99 8.64 -10.30
CA HIS A 109 7.76 9.78 -11.18
C HIS A 109 6.24 10.00 -11.27
N MET A 110 5.71 10.68 -10.27
CA MET A 110 4.39 11.26 -10.33
C MET A 110 4.53 12.46 -11.27
N SER A 111 4.27 12.26 -12.57
CA SER A 111 4.20 13.38 -13.52
C SER A 111 2.95 14.21 -13.20
N SER A 112 3.05 15.04 -12.16
CA SER A 112 2.16 16.15 -11.91
C SER A 112 2.44 17.22 -12.96
N SER A 113 1.89 17.05 -14.16
CA SER A 113 1.81 18.11 -15.15
C SER A 113 0.81 19.16 -14.68
N HIS A 114 1.19 20.02 -13.73
CA HIS A 114 0.57 21.32 -13.47
C HIS A 114 1.63 22.28 -12.91
N GLU A 115 2.65 22.59 -13.70
CA GLU A 115 3.37 23.86 -13.58
C GLU A 115 3.28 24.59 -14.91
N HIS A 116 2.41 25.60 -14.93
CA HIS A 116 2.31 26.56 -16.00
C HIS A 116 3.45 27.56 -15.81
N HIS A 117 4.60 27.27 -16.44
CA HIS A 117 5.65 28.26 -16.62
C HIS A 117 5.08 29.50 -17.34
N PRO A 118 5.43 30.73 -16.91
CA PRO A 118 4.95 31.95 -17.54
C PRO A 118 5.44 32.02 -18.99
N ARG A 119 4.50 32.22 -19.92
CA ARG A 119 4.82 32.36 -21.34
C ARG A 119 5.70 33.61 -21.58
N PRO A 120 6.75 33.53 -22.42
CA PRO A 120 7.45 34.72 -22.86
C PRO A 120 6.49 35.60 -23.68
N ARG A 121 6.42 36.90 -23.34
CA ARG A 121 5.67 37.89 -24.11
C ARG A 121 6.25 37.92 -25.52
N ARG A 122 5.41 37.68 -26.53
CA ARG A 122 5.76 38.04 -27.91
C ARG A 122 6.02 39.54 -27.93
N ALA A 123 7.15 39.95 -28.50
CA ALA A 123 7.42 41.35 -28.79
C ALA A 123 6.32 41.86 -29.73
N ASP A 124 5.59 42.87 -29.27
CA ASP A 124 4.60 43.60 -30.05
C ASP A 124 5.37 44.68 -30.86
N PRO A 125 5.46 44.57 -32.19
CA PRO A 125 6.27 45.47 -32.99
C PRO A 125 5.40 46.66 -33.39
N LEU A 126 4.98 47.48 -32.43
CA LEU A 126 4.37 48.80 -32.64
C LEU A 126 4.05 49.39 -31.26
N GLN A 127 5.01 50.08 -30.65
CA GLN A 127 4.84 51.23 -29.74
C GLN A 127 6.23 51.77 -29.35
N ARG A 128 6.89 52.41 -30.32
CA ARG A 128 7.89 53.45 -30.05
C ARG A 128 7.24 54.76 -30.46
N SER A 129 6.74 55.52 -29.48
CA SER A 129 6.60 56.97 -29.60
C SER A 129 7.22 57.59 -28.35
N CYS A 130 8.12 58.53 -28.62
CA CYS A 130 9.13 59.10 -27.73
C CYS A 130 8.58 59.74 -26.45
N ARG A 131 9.39 59.66 -25.39
CA ARG A 131 9.49 60.73 -24.39
C ARG A 131 10.68 61.60 -24.76
N THR A 132 10.38 62.79 -25.27
CA THR A 132 10.90 64.12 -24.90
C THR A 132 10.13 65.12 -25.73
#